data_AF-A0A7C4F3T1-F1
#
_entry.id   AF-A0A7C4F3T1-F1
#
_cell.length_a   1.000
_cell.length_b   1.000
_cell.length_c   1.000
_cell.angle_alpha   90.00
_cell.angle_beta   90.00
_cell.angle_gamma   90.00
#
_symmetry.space_group_name_H-M   'P 1'
#
loop_
_entity.id
_entity.type
_entity.pdbx_description
1 polymer ?
#
loop_
_entity_poly.entity_id
_entity_poly.type
_entity_poly.pdbx_seq_one_letter_code
_entity_poly.pdbx_strand_id
1 'polypeptide(L)'
;MTFEILLTGAPPTFEQDLDSALMQFLTMIGYLSENYDRRTRAKNIRESVGYRIFRDCFIENMARGWTVKELCAMLDTTPPTVWRYLNKLKNLDLLEEVVNEDGAKGYRIRYGNLAMAWNFVEANTLNVLLNYKKMAEHIQKLISTGDQK
;
A
#
# COMPACT_ATOMS: atom_id res chain seq x y z
N MET A 1 -19.56 -0.23 5.92
CA MET A 1 -20.03 -1.50 5.34
C MET A 1 -18.88 -2.02 4.51
N THR A 2 -18.25 -3.14 4.88
CA THR A 2 -17.00 -3.60 4.23
C THR A 2 -17.26 -4.94 3.55
N PHE A 3 -17.19 -4.94 2.22
CA PHE A 3 -16.79 -6.11 1.44
C PHE A 3 -15.88 -5.62 0.31
N GLU A 4 -14.67 -6.16 0.22
CA GLU A 4 -13.83 -6.07 -0.99
C GLU A 4 -13.00 -7.35 -1.17
N ILE A 5 -13.18 -7.99 -2.32
CA ILE A 5 -12.12 -8.70 -3.05
C ILE A 5 -12.24 -8.17 -4.48
N LEU A 6 -11.27 -7.37 -4.95
CA LEU A 6 -11.21 -6.99 -6.36
C LEU A 6 -9.76 -7.10 -6.86
N LEU A 7 -9.56 -8.02 -7.81
CA LEU A 7 -8.31 -8.21 -8.54
C LEU A 7 -8.57 -7.92 -10.02
N THR A 8 -8.59 -6.64 -10.38
CA THR A 8 -8.59 -6.20 -11.78
C THR A 8 -7.21 -6.46 -12.37
N GLY A 9 -7.15 -7.20 -13.49
CA GLY A 9 -5.90 -7.63 -14.10
C GLY A 9 -4.93 -6.47 -14.30
N ALA A 10 -3.67 -6.67 -13.93
CA ALA A 10 -2.63 -5.72 -14.28
C ALA A 10 -2.22 -5.96 -15.74
N PRO A 11 -2.44 -5.02 -16.67
CA PRO A 11 -1.93 -5.20 -18.01
C PRO A 11 -0.40 -5.28 -17.93
N PRO A 12 0.25 -6.16 -18.69
CA PRO A 12 1.71 -6.28 -18.73
C PRO A 12 2.36 -5.12 -19.49
N THR A 13 1.72 -3.94 -19.48
CA THR A 13 2.25 -2.74 -20.08
C THR A 13 3.25 -2.13 -19.13
N PHE A 14 4.51 -2.09 -19.55
CA PHE A 14 5.57 -1.44 -18.81
C PHE A 14 5.71 -0.01 -19.33
N GLU A 15 5.26 0.95 -18.52
CA GLU A 15 5.54 2.36 -18.77
C GLU A 15 7.06 2.61 -18.65
N GLN A 16 7.63 3.37 -19.58
CA GLN A 16 9.07 3.69 -19.56
C GLN A 16 9.37 4.90 -18.68
N ASP A 17 8.40 5.79 -18.49
CA ASP A 17 8.50 6.93 -17.58
C ASP A 17 8.19 6.48 -16.15
N LEU A 18 9.13 6.74 -15.23
CA LEU A 18 8.99 6.34 -13.82
C LEU A 18 7.71 6.91 -13.19
N ASP A 19 7.41 8.19 -13.44
CA ASP A 19 6.24 8.81 -12.83
C ASP A 19 4.94 8.16 -13.35
N SER A 20 4.89 7.84 -14.64
CA SER A 20 3.74 7.15 -15.26
C SER A 20 3.59 5.72 -14.72
N ALA A 21 4.70 4.99 -14.60
CA ALA A 21 4.71 3.66 -13.99
C ALA A 21 4.25 3.68 -12.52
N LEU A 22 4.71 4.66 -11.73
CA LEU A 22 4.31 4.84 -10.34
C LEU A 22 2.82 5.20 -10.23
N MET A 23 2.33 6.14 -11.03
CA MET A 23 0.91 6.50 -11.02
C MET A 23 0.03 5.30 -11.35
N GLN A 24 0.38 4.55 -12.38
CA GLN A 24 -0.34 3.33 -12.76
C GLN A 24 -0.31 2.32 -11.60
N PHE A 25 0.87 1.93 -11.14
CA PHE A 25 1.04 0.98 -10.05
C PHE A 25 0.27 1.36 -8.78
N LEU A 26 0.43 2.60 -8.31
CA LEU A 26 -0.19 3.09 -7.09
C LEU A 26 -1.72 3.21 -7.19
N THR A 27 -2.25 3.39 -8.39
CA THR A 27 -3.70 3.39 -8.63
C THR A 27 -4.25 1.96 -8.58
N MET A 28 -3.55 1.02 -9.23
CA MET A 28 -3.96 -0.39 -9.30
C MET A 28 -3.97 -1.10 -7.95
N ILE A 29 -3.06 -0.73 -7.05
CA ILE A 29 -3.04 -1.28 -5.68
C ILE A 29 -4.00 -0.53 -4.73
N GLY A 30 -4.82 0.40 -5.23
CA GLY A 30 -5.77 1.18 -4.42
C GLY A 30 -5.14 2.21 -3.48
N TYR A 31 -3.85 2.51 -3.66
CA TYR A 31 -3.15 3.51 -2.85
C TYR A 31 -3.62 4.93 -3.22
N LEU A 32 -3.64 5.23 -4.51
CA LEU A 32 -4.25 6.43 -5.10
C LEU A 32 -5.68 6.13 -5.56
N SER A 33 -6.57 7.10 -5.45
CA SER A 33 -7.93 6.96 -5.99
C SER A 33 -7.95 7.26 -7.49
N GLU A 34 -8.60 6.41 -8.28
CA GLU A 34 -8.89 6.68 -9.71
C GLU A 34 -9.67 7.97 -9.90
N ASN A 35 -10.64 8.18 -9.00
CA ASN A 35 -11.37 9.43 -8.89
C ASN A 35 -10.56 10.41 -8.04
N TYR A 36 -9.88 11.33 -8.71
CA TYR A 36 -9.18 12.41 -8.05
C TYR A 36 -10.13 13.19 -7.12
N ASP A 37 -9.88 13.14 -5.81
CA ASP A 37 -10.74 13.77 -4.82
C ASP A 37 -10.59 15.30 -4.93
N ARG A 38 -11.62 15.99 -5.42
CA ARG A 38 -11.72 17.46 -5.51
C ARG A 38 -11.51 18.17 -4.15
N ARG A 39 -11.42 17.42 -3.04
CA ARG A 39 -11.13 17.91 -1.69
C ARG A 39 -9.65 18.18 -1.42
N THR A 40 -8.71 17.66 -2.24
CA THR A 40 -7.28 17.96 -2.11
C THR A 40 -6.90 19.18 -2.96
N ARG A 41 -6.16 20.15 -2.39
CA ARG A 41 -5.73 21.40 -3.06
C ARG A 41 -4.76 21.23 -4.24
N ALA A 42 -4.35 20.01 -4.56
CA ALA A 42 -3.44 19.73 -5.66
C ALA A 42 -4.17 19.93 -7.02
N LYS A 43 -3.45 20.30 -8.07
CA LYS A 43 -4.02 20.48 -9.42
C LYS A 43 -3.94 19.21 -10.27
N ASN A 44 -3.05 18.28 -9.90
CA ASN A 44 -2.81 17.02 -10.60
C ASN A 44 -2.43 15.91 -9.58
N ILE A 45 -2.45 14.64 -10.02
CA ILE A 45 -2.09 13.49 -9.17
C ILE A 45 -0.64 13.61 -8.65
N ARG A 46 0.27 14.13 -9.47
CA ARG A 46 1.69 14.29 -9.12
C ARG A 46 1.94 15.26 -7.96
N GLU A 47 1.08 16.25 -7.79
CA GLU A 47 1.10 17.21 -6.68
C GLU A 47 0.38 16.68 -5.43
N SER A 48 -0.35 15.58 -5.53
CA SER A 48 -1.07 15.02 -4.40
C SER A 48 -0.11 14.56 -3.30
N VAL A 49 -0.49 14.77 -2.04
CA VAL A 49 0.32 14.35 -0.88
C VAL A 49 0.62 12.85 -0.95
N GLY A 50 -0.33 12.01 -1.37
CA GLY A 50 -0.12 10.57 -1.48
C GLY A 50 0.95 10.21 -2.50
N TYR A 51 0.87 10.77 -3.71
CA TYR A 51 1.88 10.53 -4.73
C TYR A 51 3.26 11.00 -4.27
N ARG A 52 3.35 12.20 -3.70
CA ARG A 52 4.61 12.79 -3.25
C ARG A 52 5.23 12.03 -2.07
N ILE A 53 4.44 11.52 -1.11
CA ILE A 53 4.96 10.61 -0.06
C ILE A 53 5.68 9.42 -0.72
N PHE A 54 5.08 8.81 -1.72
CA PHE A 54 5.68 7.65 -2.36
C PHE A 54 6.88 8.03 -3.23
N ARG A 55 6.71 8.96 -4.17
CA ARG A 55 7.72 9.33 -5.16
C ARG A 55 8.87 10.16 -4.56
N ASP A 56 8.57 11.27 -3.87
CA ASP A 56 9.57 12.22 -3.39
C ASP A 56 10.27 11.74 -2.11
N CYS A 57 9.61 10.89 -1.30
CA CYS A 57 10.19 10.42 -0.04
C CYS A 57 10.70 8.99 -0.15
N PHE A 58 9.81 8.04 -0.45
CA PHE A 58 10.19 6.62 -0.43
C PHE A 58 11.00 6.17 -1.65
N ILE A 59 10.64 6.57 -2.87
CA ILE A 59 11.34 6.12 -4.07
C ILE A 59 12.68 6.83 -4.24
N GLU A 60 12.76 8.12 -3.93
CA GLU A 60 14.01 8.88 -4.00
C GLU A 60 15.08 8.32 -3.05
N ASN A 61 14.70 7.80 -1.88
CA ASN A 61 15.60 7.08 -1.00
C ASN A 61 14.89 5.96 -0.22
N MET A 62 14.87 4.76 -0.80
CA MET A 62 14.14 3.61 -0.26
C MET A 62 14.71 3.09 1.07
N ALA A 63 16.01 3.26 1.32
CA ALA A 63 16.67 2.77 2.52
C ALA A 63 16.54 3.71 3.74
N ARG A 64 16.17 4.98 3.50
CA ARG A 64 16.02 5.99 4.55
C ARG A 64 14.73 5.81 5.33
N GLY A 65 14.83 5.86 6.66
CA GLY A 65 13.70 5.97 7.57
C GLY A 65 13.14 7.39 7.62
N TRP A 66 11.92 7.58 7.11
CA TRP A 66 11.18 8.83 7.17
C TRP A 66 10.29 8.89 8.40
N THR A 67 10.50 9.89 9.24
CA THR A 67 9.60 10.19 10.37
C THR A 67 8.35 10.91 9.88
N VAL A 68 7.25 10.79 10.65
CA VAL A 68 6.00 11.52 10.34
C VAL A 68 6.25 13.04 10.33
N LYS A 69 7.11 13.54 11.21
CA LYS A 69 7.46 14.96 11.31
C LYS A 69 8.16 15.46 10.03
N GLU A 70 9.14 14.70 9.52
CA GLU A 70 9.82 15.04 8.26
C GLU A 70 8.86 15.01 7.07
N LEU A 71 7.99 14.00 6.99
CA LEU A 71 6.99 13.91 5.92
C LEU A 71 6.03 15.11 5.94
N CYS A 72 5.60 15.54 7.13
CA CYS A 72 4.76 16.75 7.26
C CYS A 72 5.50 18.00 6.78
N ALA A 73 6.78 18.16 7.16
CA ALA A 73 7.58 19.32 6.80
C ALA A 73 7.89 19.37 5.29
N MET A 74 8.26 18.23 4.68
CA MET A 74 8.60 18.15 3.25
C MET A 74 7.40 18.40 2.33
N LEU A 75 6.21 18.00 2.77
CA LEU A 75 5.01 18.00 1.93
C LEU A 75 4.03 19.11 2.29
N ASP A 76 4.38 19.98 3.24
CA ASP A 76 3.52 21.04 3.78
C ASP A 76 2.11 20.53 4.12
N THR A 77 2.06 19.51 4.97
CA THR A 77 0.82 18.79 5.29
C THR A 77 0.72 18.43 6.76
N THR A 78 -0.42 17.87 7.14
CA THR A 78 -0.77 17.56 8.53
C THR A 78 -0.49 16.09 8.88
N PRO A 79 -0.18 15.77 10.16
CA PRO A 79 0.03 14.38 10.58
C PRO A 79 -1.13 13.43 10.24
N PRO A 80 -2.42 13.79 10.39
CA PRO A 80 -3.52 12.91 9.96
C PRO A 80 -3.48 12.55 8.47
N THR A 81 -3.08 13.50 7.62
CA THR A 81 -2.95 13.27 6.17
C THR A 81 -1.82 12.29 5.88
N VAL A 82 -0.66 12.46 6.53
CA VAL A 82 0.47 11.54 6.41
C VAL A 82 0.09 10.14 6.90
N TRP A 83 -0.51 10.02 8.08
CA TRP A 83 -0.94 8.74 8.64
C TRP A 83 -1.93 8.00 7.75
N ARG A 84 -2.86 8.70 7.09
CA ARG A 84 -3.78 8.11 6.12
C ARG A 84 -3.04 7.30 5.06
N TYR A 85 -1.98 7.88 4.49
CA TYR A 85 -1.20 7.25 3.43
C TYR A 85 -0.19 6.22 3.96
N LEU A 86 0.48 6.51 5.09
CA LEU A 86 1.36 5.52 5.73
C LEU A 86 0.60 4.26 6.09
N ASN A 87 -0.60 4.38 6.67
CA ASN A 87 -1.39 3.21 7.07
C ASN A 87 -1.81 2.36 5.87
N LYS A 88 -2.11 2.96 4.70
CA LYS A 88 -2.35 2.17 3.48
C LYS A 88 -1.14 1.30 3.12
N LEU A 89 0.05 1.88 3.08
CA LEU A 89 1.28 1.16 2.71
C LEU A 89 1.71 0.15 3.79
N LYS A 90 1.52 0.47 5.07
CA LYS A 90 1.76 -0.44 6.20
C LYS A 90 0.81 -1.63 6.17
N ASN A 91 -0.47 -1.39 5.90
CA ASN A 91 -1.47 -2.46 5.84
C ASN A 91 -1.26 -3.41 4.66
N LEU A 92 -0.64 -2.93 3.57
CA LEU A 92 -0.17 -3.78 2.47
C LEU A 92 1.12 -4.56 2.82
N ASP A 93 1.75 -4.24 3.95
CA ASP A 93 3.06 -4.76 4.35
C ASP A 93 4.24 -4.30 3.48
N LEU A 94 4.11 -3.15 2.81
CA LEU A 94 5.16 -2.59 1.96
C LEU A 94 6.23 -1.80 2.74
N LEU A 95 5.86 -1.31 3.94
CA LEU A 95 6.75 -0.54 4.81
C LEU A 95 7.21 -1.37 6.02
N GLU A 96 8.43 -1.07 6.48
CA GLU A 96 8.92 -1.44 7.81
C GLU A 96 9.14 -0.21 8.67
N GLU A 97 9.07 -0.43 9.98
CA GLU A 97 9.40 0.56 10.99
C GLU A 97 10.89 0.47 11.30
N VAL A 98 11.55 1.61 11.36
CA VAL A 98 12.97 1.71 11.71
C VAL A 98 13.17 2.74 12.81
N VAL A 99 14.24 2.56 13.59
CA VAL A 99 14.71 3.57 14.55
C VAL A 99 15.86 4.30 13.88
N ASN A 100 15.70 5.60 13.69
CA ASN A 100 16.72 6.47 13.12
C ASN A 100 17.87 6.68 14.12
N GLU A 101 18.98 7.25 13.66
CA GLU A 101 20.17 7.51 14.50
C GLU A 101 19.87 8.40 15.71
N ASP A 102 18.89 9.29 15.60
CA ASP A 102 18.40 10.17 16.66
C ASP A 102 17.40 9.48 17.61
N GLY A 103 17.13 8.19 17.43
CA GLY A 103 16.16 7.41 18.20
C GLY A 103 14.71 7.61 17.75
N ALA A 104 14.45 8.45 16.74
CA ALA A 104 13.10 8.70 16.25
C ALA A 104 12.58 7.52 15.43
N LYS A 105 11.28 7.23 15.56
CA LYS A 105 10.62 6.19 14.79
C LYS A 105 10.34 6.69 13.36
N GLY A 106 10.96 6.02 12.39
CA GLY A 106 10.78 6.24 10.97
C GLY A 106 10.11 5.05 10.26
N TYR A 107 9.75 5.28 9.00
CA TYR A 107 9.22 4.27 8.10
C TYR A 107 10.03 4.26 6.81
N ARG A 108 10.22 3.08 6.22
CA ARG A 108 10.87 2.96 4.91
C ARG A 108 10.30 1.79 4.12
N ILE A 109 10.60 1.74 2.82
CA ILE A 109 10.31 0.57 1.99
C ILE A 109 11.09 -0.61 2.57
N ARG A 110 10.43 -1.76 2.77
CA ARG A 110 11.11 -2.95 3.31
C ARG A 110 12.37 -3.26 2.52
N TYR A 111 13.48 -3.50 3.23
CA TYR A 111 14.79 -3.79 2.66
C TYR A 111 15.37 -2.70 1.74
N GLY A 112 14.76 -1.51 1.70
CA GLY A 112 15.15 -0.46 0.75
C GLY A 112 14.99 -0.89 -0.72
N ASN A 113 14.11 -1.84 -1.01
CA ASN A 113 13.92 -2.37 -2.35
C ASN A 113 12.44 -2.70 -2.60
N LEU A 114 11.81 -2.03 -3.57
CA LEU A 114 10.39 -2.18 -3.84
C LEU A 114 10.00 -3.60 -4.26
N ALA A 115 10.85 -4.29 -5.05
CA ALA A 115 10.58 -5.66 -5.47
C ALA A 115 10.65 -6.65 -4.29
N MET A 116 11.64 -6.51 -3.41
CA MET A 116 11.72 -7.32 -2.20
C MET A 116 10.56 -7.04 -1.26
N ALA A 117 10.16 -5.77 -1.09
CA ALA A 117 8.99 -5.40 -0.32
C ALA A 117 7.71 -6.04 -0.88
N TRP A 118 7.57 -6.09 -2.21
CA TRP A 118 6.42 -6.70 -2.87
C TRP A 118 6.26 -8.20 -2.58
N ASN A 119 7.36 -8.94 -2.41
CA ASN A 119 7.31 -10.35 -2.02
C ASN A 119 6.55 -10.57 -0.70
N PHE A 120 6.58 -9.60 0.23
CA PHE A 120 5.83 -9.67 1.49
C PHE A 120 4.34 -9.42 1.28
N VAL A 121 4.01 -8.43 0.43
CA VAL A 121 2.64 -8.16 0.01
C VAL A 121 2.03 -9.43 -0.59
N GLU A 122 2.75 -10.08 -1.50
CA GLU A 122 2.34 -11.32 -2.15
C GLU A 122 2.17 -12.47 -1.14
N ALA A 123 3.18 -12.74 -0.31
CA ALA A 123 3.13 -13.81 0.68
C ALA A 123 1.96 -13.66 1.65
N ASN A 124 1.72 -12.45 2.16
CA ASN A 124 0.61 -12.16 3.06
C ASN A 124 -0.73 -12.32 2.36
N THR A 125 -0.87 -11.82 1.14
CA THR A 125 -2.10 -11.94 0.34
C THR A 125 -2.43 -13.41 0.07
N LEU A 126 -1.44 -14.21 -0.35
CA LEU A 126 -1.60 -15.64 -0.59
C LEU A 126 -2.01 -16.38 0.69
N ASN A 127 -1.40 -16.07 1.83
CA ASN A 127 -1.77 -16.65 3.12
C ASN A 127 -3.23 -16.37 3.49
N VAL A 128 -3.69 -15.13 3.27
CA VAL A 128 -5.10 -14.75 3.51
C VAL A 128 -6.04 -15.51 2.57
N LEU A 129 -5.72 -15.60 1.28
CA LEU A 129 -6.52 -16.37 0.30
C LEU A 129 -6.57 -17.86 0.65
N LEU A 130 -5.46 -18.45 1.11
CA LEU A 130 -5.41 -19.83 1.58
C LEU A 130 -6.31 -20.06 2.81
N ASN A 131 -6.39 -19.10 3.72
CA ASN A 131 -7.29 -19.18 4.86
C ASN A 131 -8.76 -19.12 4.43
N TYR A 132 -9.12 -18.21 3.52
CA TYR A 132 -10.47 -18.17 2.96
C TYR A 132 -10.84 -19.47 2.24
N LYS A 133 -9.90 -20.07 1.49
CA LYS A 133 -10.09 -21.40 0.87
C LYS A 133 -10.41 -22.46 1.92
N LYS A 134 -9.61 -22.56 2.99
CA LYS A 134 -9.85 -23.52 4.09
C LYS A 134 -11.20 -23.32 4.75
N MET A 135 -11.64 -22.06 4.93
CA MET A 135 -12.96 -21.75 5.49
C MET A 135 -14.08 -22.20 4.55
N ALA A 136 -13.97 -21.95 3.24
CA ALA A 136 -14.94 -22.41 2.27
C ALA A 136 -15.05 -23.95 2.23
N GLU A 137 -13.91 -24.66 2.26
CA GLU A 137 -13.86 -26.12 2.35
C GLU A 137 -14.51 -26.64 3.65
N HIS A 138 -14.28 -25.97 4.77
CA HIS A 138 -14.90 -26.32 6.05
C HIS A 138 -16.43 -26.16 6.01
N ILE A 139 -16.91 -25.05 5.45
CA ILE A 139 -18.36 -24.79 5.28
C ILE A 139 -18.99 -25.91 4.42
N GLN A 140 -18.35 -26.32 3.32
CA GLN A 140 -18.84 -27.41 2.47
C GLN A 140 -18.94 -28.75 3.23
N LYS A 141 -17.97 -29.04 4.11
CA LYS A 141 -18.00 -30.26 4.95
C LYS A 141 -19.18 -30.25 5.92
N LEU A 142 -19.50 -29.10 6.52
CA LEU A 142 -20.63 -28.96 7.44
C LEU A 142 -21.97 -29.22 6.73
N ILE A 143 -22.14 -28.69 5.51
CA ILE A 143 -23.34 -28.94 4.68
C ILE A 143 -23.47 -30.44 4.40
N SER A 144 -22.40 -31.06 3.92
CA SER A 144 -22.41 -32.47 3.49
C SER A 144 -22.65 -33.47 4.64
N THR A 145 -22.34 -33.09 5.88
CA THR A 145 -22.56 -33.93 7.08
C THR A 145 -23.94 -33.69 7.70
N GLY A 146 -24.54 -32.52 7.48
CA GLY A 146 -25.87 -32.16 7.99
C GLY A 146 -27.02 -32.90 7.29
N ASP A 147 -26.83 -33.33 6.03
CA ASP A 147 -27.82 -34.04 5.22
C ASP A 147 -27.96 -35.54 5.55
N GLN A 148 -27.20 -36.06 6.52
CA GLN A 148 -27.27 -37.46 6.97
C GLN A 148 -28.04 -37.66 8.30
N LYS A 149 -28.84 -36.68 8.74
CA LYS A 149 -29.71 -36.78 9.92
C LYS A 149 -31.19 -36.65 9.56
#